data_AF-A0A5D2DLT1-F1
#
_entry.id   AF-A0A5D2DLT1-F1
#
_cell.length_a   1.000
_cell.length_b   1.000
_cell.length_c   1.000
_cell.angle_alpha   90.00
_cell.angle_beta   90.00
_cell.angle_gamma   90.00
#
_symmetry.space_group_name_H-M   'P 1'
#
loop_
_entity.id
_entity.type
_entity.pdbx_description
1 polymer ?
#
loop_
_entity_poly.entity_id
_entity_poly.type
_entity_poly.pdbx_seq_one_letter_code
_entity_poly.pdbx_strand_id
1 'polypeptide(L)'
;MARRKLLLLLKPFDVYQVTQSNAVSRFTNPQIFHYIDNRRKVHKEAINVCQKILQQKPIDWKPIFRNNLSQPIHNVDLVVTVGGDGTLLQASHFLDDSVPVLGVNSDPTQAEEVEKFSNEFDATRSTGYLCAATVKNFEQVLDGFLEDQIVPSKLSRISVSVNSKVLPTCALNDILIAHPCPATVSRFSFKIRGDDETCSPLVNCRSSGLRISTAAGSTAAMHSAGGFPMSILSRDLQYMVREPISQGPAISRLMHGLIKSDQSMDASWFSKEGFVYFDGSHVFHTIQNGDTIEISSKAPVLQVVLPHLST
;
A
#
# COMPACT_ATOMS: atom_id res chain seq x y z
N MET A 1 -33.54 7.73 11.30
CA MET A 1 -32.31 7.91 10.52
C MET A 1 -31.96 6.58 9.87
N ALA A 2 -31.50 6.57 8.61
CA ALA A 2 -31.02 5.34 7.99
C ALA A 2 -29.81 4.83 8.77
N ARG A 3 -29.72 3.52 9.02
CA ARG A 3 -28.54 2.92 9.65
C ARG A 3 -27.36 3.00 8.67
N ARG A 4 -26.20 3.44 9.15
CA ARG A 4 -24.97 3.41 8.35
C ARG A 4 -24.61 1.96 8.01
N LYS A 5 -24.13 1.73 6.79
CA LYS A 5 -23.67 0.46 6.26
C LYS A 5 -22.16 0.38 6.26
N LEU A 6 -21.59 -0.67 6.85
CA LEU A 6 -20.16 -0.82 7.03
C LEU A 6 -19.67 -2.16 6.44
N LEU A 7 -18.60 -2.13 5.65
CA LEU A 7 -17.93 -3.35 5.21
C LEU A 7 -16.72 -3.63 6.09
N LEU A 8 -16.76 -4.74 6.83
CA LEU A 8 -15.65 -5.18 7.66
C LEU A 8 -14.73 -6.10 6.86
N LEU A 9 -13.58 -5.58 6.43
CA LEU A 9 -12.59 -6.29 5.64
C LEU A 9 -11.53 -6.96 6.52
N LEU A 10 -11.43 -8.28 6.43
CA LEU A 10 -10.61 -9.09 7.34
C LEU A 10 -9.37 -9.65 6.63
N LYS A 11 -8.20 -9.54 7.29
CA LYS A 11 -7.04 -10.35 6.91
C LYS A 11 -7.33 -11.84 7.19
N PRO A 12 -6.96 -12.76 6.28
CA PRO A 12 -7.15 -14.19 6.50
C PRO A 12 -6.17 -14.73 7.56
N PHE A 13 -6.54 -15.83 8.20
CA PHE A 13 -5.70 -16.53 9.18
C PHE A 13 -4.59 -17.38 8.54
N ASP A 14 -4.71 -17.65 7.24
CA ASP A 14 -4.00 -18.72 6.53
C ASP A 14 -2.71 -18.27 5.84
N VAL A 15 -2.16 -17.10 6.20
CA VAL A 15 -0.86 -16.64 5.63
C VAL A 15 0.27 -17.64 5.95
N TYR A 16 0.09 -18.46 6.98
CA TYR A 16 0.95 -19.58 7.32
C TYR A 16 0.08 -20.83 7.54
N GLN A 17 -0.43 -21.45 6.47
CA GLN A 17 -1.06 -22.77 6.59
C GLN A 17 -0.03 -23.78 7.10
N VAL A 18 -0.01 -23.90 8.42
CA VAL A 18 0.67 -24.94 9.15
C VAL A 18 -0.44 -25.90 9.57
N THR A 19 -0.84 -26.79 8.66
CA THR A 19 -1.67 -27.95 9.00
C THR A 19 -0.94 -28.71 10.10
N GLN A 20 -1.58 -28.85 11.27
CA GLN A 20 -1.00 -29.42 12.49
C GLN A 20 -0.35 -30.81 12.28
N SER A 21 -0.74 -31.55 11.24
CA SER A 21 -0.16 -32.85 10.89
C SER A 21 1.24 -32.79 10.25
N ASN A 22 1.66 -31.65 9.68
CA ASN A 22 2.98 -31.47 9.02
C ASN A 22 3.78 -30.28 9.58
N ALA A 23 3.34 -29.71 10.70
CA ALA A 23 3.89 -28.50 11.31
C ALA A 23 5.26 -28.70 11.95
N VAL A 24 5.38 -29.78 12.73
CA VAL A 24 6.52 -30.04 13.60
C VAL A 24 7.77 -30.39 12.78
N SER A 25 7.62 -30.84 11.53
CA SER A 25 8.74 -31.20 10.67
C SER A 25 9.29 -30.05 9.82
N ARG A 26 8.63 -28.88 9.76
CA ARG A 26 9.06 -27.74 8.91
C ARG A 26 9.78 -26.62 9.66
N PHE A 27 9.53 -26.45 10.96
CA PHE A 27 10.20 -25.44 11.76
C PHE A 27 11.26 -26.10 12.64
N THR A 28 12.52 -25.91 12.28
CA THR A 28 13.66 -26.34 13.10
C THR A 28 13.78 -25.55 14.41
N ASN A 29 13.14 -24.37 14.52
CA ASN A 29 13.10 -23.56 15.74
C ASN A 29 11.68 -23.48 16.34
N PRO A 30 11.43 -24.09 17.52
CA PRO A 30 10.15 -24.03 18.24
C PRO A 30 9.67 -22.62 18.61
N GLN A 31 10.60 -21.68 18.85
CA GLN A 31 10.27 -20.29 19.22
C GLN A 31 9.58 -19.56 18.06
N ILE A 32 10.03 -19.79 16.82
CA ILE A 32 9.41 -19.24 15.60
C ILE A 32 7.99 -19.76 15.44
N PHE A 33 7.78 -21.06 15.66
CA PHE A 33 6.44 -21.65 15.57
C PHE A 33 5.48 -21.04 16.60
N HIS A 34 5.91 -20.94 17.87
CA HIS A 34 5.10 -20.32 18.91
C HIS A 34 4.79 -18.84 18.61
N TYR A 35 5.76 -18.11 18.07
CA TYR A 35 5.58 -16.73 17.67
C TYR A 35 4.55 -16.57 16.53
N ILE A 36 4.63 -17.39 15.48
CA ILE A 36 3.64 -17.38 14.37
C ILE A 36 2.23 -17.74 14.88
N ASP A 37 2.12 -18.76 15.74
CA ASP A 37 0.83 -19.15 16.34
C ASP A 37 0.26 -18.03 17.24
N ASN A 38 1.11 -17.35 18.01
CA ASN A 38 0.72 -16.20 18.80
C ASN A 38 0.14 -15.09 17.91
N ARG A 39 0.81 -14.72 16.81
CA ARG A 39 0.29 -13.71 15.87
C ARG A 39 -1.07 -14.07 15.31
N ARG A 40 -1.28 -15.35 14.97
CA ARG A 40 -2.59 -15.85 14.53
C ARG A 40 -3.66 -15.68 15.62
N LYS A 41 -3.34 -16.03 16.87
CA LYS A 41 -4.25 -15.90 18.02
C LYS A 41 -4.59 -14.44 18.31
N VAL A 42 -3.59 -13.56 18.37
CA VAL A 42 -3.77 -12.11 18.59
C VAL A 42 -4.66 -11.52 17.49
N HIS A 43 -4.38 -11.84 16.22
CA HIS A 43 -5.20 -11.39 15.11
C HIS A 43 -6.65 -11.89 15.17
N LYS A 44 -6.86 -13.16 15.52
CA LYS A 44 -8.21 -13.73 15.70
C LYS A 44 -8.97 -13.04 16.83
N GLU A 45 -8.31 -12.77 17.94
CA GLU A 45 -8.94 -12.06 19.05
C GLU A 45 -9.26 -10.61 18.67
N ALA A 46 -8.38 -9.95 17.92
CA ALA A 46 -8.65 -8.62 17.39
C ALA A 46 -9.93 -8.58 16.53
N ILE A 47 -10.12 -9.56 15.64
CA ILE A 47 -11.34 -9.69 14.85
C ILE A 47 -12.56 -9.88 15.76
N ASN A 48 -12.49 -10.77 16.75
CA ASN A 48 -13.58 -11.02 17.68
C ASN A 48 -13.98 -9.76 18.45
N VAL A 49 -13.00 -9.01 18.96
CA VAL A 49 -13.22 -7.75 19.69
C VAL A 49 -13.89 -6.72 18.78
N CYS A 50 -13.39 -6.51 17.57
CA CYS A 50 -13.99 -5.57 16.61
C CYS A 50 -15.44 -5.96 16.27
N GLN A 51 -15.71 -7.24 16.04
CA GLN A 51 -17.07 -7.71 15.75
C GLN A 51 -18.02 -7.53 16.93
N LYS A 52 -17.57 -7.78 18.17
CA LYS A 52 -18.38 -7.53 19.38
C LYS A 52 -18.75 -6.05 19.52
N ILE A 53 -17.80 -5.15 19.29
CA ILE A 53 -18.05 -3.70 19.29
C ILE A 53 -19.10 -3.35 18.24
N LEU A 54 -18.94 -3.83 17.00
CA LEU A 54 -19.89 -3.57 15.91
C LEU A 54 -21.30 -4.11 16.18
N GLN A 55 -21.42 -5.24 16.89
CA GLN A 55 -22.72 -5.81 17.30
C GLN A 55 -23.49 -4.93 18.29
N GLN A 56 -22.79 -4.11 19.07
CA GLN A 56 -23.38 -3.22 20.07
C GLN A 56 -23.78 -1.85 19.50
N LYS A 57 -23.38 -1.54 18.27
CA LYS A 57 -23.64 -0.25 17.61
C LYS A 57 -24.87 -0.35 16.69
N PRO A 58 -25.64 0.74 16.50
CA PRO A 58 -26.82 0.77 15.64
C PRO A 58 -26.46 0.90 14.14
N ILE A 59 -25.59 0.03 13.64
CA ILE A 59 -25.05 0.02 12.27
C ILE A 59 -25.27 -1.33 11.60
N ASP A 60 -25.49 -1.32 10.29
CA ASP A 60 -25.55 -2.55 9.51
C ASP A 60 -24.14 -2.87 9.00
N TRP A 61 -23.65 -4.09 9.23
CA TRP A 61 -22.29 -4.45 8.81
C TRP A 61 -22.19 -5.86 8.26
N LYS A 62 -21.23 -6.06 7.35
CA LYS A 62 -20.94 -7.37 6.73
C LYS A 62 -19.45 -7.67 6.80
N PRO A 63 -19.03 -8.84 7.31
CA PRO A 63 -17.64 -9.27 7.24
C PRO A 63 -17.33 -9.88 5.87
N ILE A 64 -16.13 -9.61 5.35
CA ILE A 64 -15.57 -10.29 4.18
C ILE A 64 -14.05 -10.44 4.38
N PHE A 65 -13.49 -11.58 4.00
CA PHE A 65 -12.04 -11.73 3.94
C PHE A 65 -11.49 -11.03 2.70
N ARG A 66 -10.36 -10.35 2.82
CA ARG A 66 -9.74 -9.60 1.71
C ARG A 66 -9.41 -10.45 0.48
N ASN A 67 -9.14 -11.75 0.65
CA ASN A 67 -8.90 -12.67 -0.47
C ASN A 67 -10.18 -13.00 -1.26
N ASN A 68 -11.35 -12.71 -0.69
CA ASN A 68 -12.65 -12.94 -1.32
C ASN A 68 -13.21 -11.66 -1.98
N LEU A 69 -12.46 -10.54 -1.95
CA LEU A 69 -12.80 -9.36 -2.73
C LEU A 69 -12.48 -9.58 -4.20
N SER A 70 -13.47 -9.39 -5.05
CA SER A 70 -13.35 -9.51 -6.50
C SER A 70 -14.04 -8.39 -7.28
N GLN A 71 -14.83 -7.56 -6.60
CA GLN A 71 -15.62 -6.48 -7.19
C GLN A 71 -15.32 -5.16 -6.47
N PRO A 72 -15.39 -4.01 -7.16
CA PRO A 72 -15.31 -2.70 -6.52
C PRO A 72 -16.30 -2.58 -5.35
N ILE A 73 -15.88 -1.92 -4.29
CA ILE A 73 -16.69 -1.70 -3.09
C ILE A 73 -17.52 -0.43 -3.29
N HIS A 74 -18.83 -0.56 -3.26
CA HIS A 74 -19.78 0.53 -3.40
C HIS A 74 -20.95 0.36 -2.40
N ASN A 75 -21.78 1.40 -2.24
CA ASN A 75 -22.99 1.38 -1.40
C ASN A 75 -22.76 1.07 0.09
N VAL A 76 -21.61 1.48 0.63
CA VAL A 76 -21.31 1.45 2.07
C VAL A 76 -20.80 2.81 2.50
N ASP A 77 -21.06 3.18 3.75
CA ASP A 77 -20.68 4.48 4.31
C ASP A 77 -19.25 4.45 4.89
N LEU A 78 -18.72 3.26 5.16
CA LEU A 78 -17.36 3.06 5.68
C LEU A 78 -16.86 1.64 5.38
N VAL A 79 -15.58 1.53 5.01
CA VAL A 79 -14.83 0.27 5.09
C VAL A 79 -13.97 0.27 6.34
N VAL A 80 -14.07 -0.77 7.16
CA VAL A 80 -13.14 -1.00 8.28
C VAL A 80 -12.26 -2.17 7.93
N THR A 81 -10.94 -1.97 7.92
CA THR A 81 -9.99 -3.06 7.68
C THR A 81 -9.38 -3.53 8.99
N VAL A 82 -9.45 -4.83 9.28
CA VAL A 82 -8.80 -5.43 10.47
C VAL A 82 -7.58 -6.24 10.02
N GLY A 83 -6.39 -5.74 10.34
CA GLY A 83 -5.14 -6.30 9.84
C GLY A 83 -3.95 -5.41 10.15
N GLY A 84 -3.21 -5.02 9.11
CA GLY A 84 -2.21 -3.94 9.17
C GLY A 84 -2.33 -3.12 7.88
N ASP A 85 -1.32 -2.30 7.57
CA ASP A 85 -1.33 -1.44 6.38
C ASP A 85 -1.59 -2.22 5.09
N GLY A 86 -1.04 -3.42 4.96
CA GLY A 86 -1.27 -4.28 3.78
C GLY A 86 -2.74 -4.68 3.55
N THR A 87 -3.57 -4.74 4.60
CA THR A 87 -5.02 -4.97 4.41
C THR A 87 -5.73 -3.70 3.93
N LEU A 88 -5.30 -2.53 4.39
CA LEU A 88 -5.82 -1.24 3.92
C LEU A 88 -5.40 -0.97 2.47
N LEU A 89 -4.14 -1.25 2.11
CA LEU A 89 -3.64 -1.17 0.73
C LEU A 89 -4.48 -2.04 -0.20
N GLN A 90 -4.74 -3.30 0.19
CA GLN A 90 -5.59 -4.17 -0.61
C GLN A 90 -7.03 -3.65 -0.73
N ALA A 91 -7.59 -3.05 0.33
CA ALA A 91 -8.91 -2.40 0.25
C ALA A 91 -8.90 -1.23 -0.75
N SER A 92 -7.83 -0.43 -0.76
CA SER A 92 -7.72 0.77 -1.59
C SER A 92 -7.81 0.51 -3.09
N HIS A 93 -7.46 -0.71 -3.54
CA HIS A 93 -7.56 -1.14 -4.93
C HIS A 93 -9.02 -1.34 -5.39
N PHE A 94 -9.95 -1.49 -4.46
CA PHE A 94 -11.38 -1.69 -4.74
C PHE A 94 -12.23 -0.45 -4.42
N LEU A 95 -11.63 0.63 -3.94
CA LEU A 95 -12.33 1.84 -3.51
C LEU A 95 -12.16 2.97 -4.51
N ASP A 96 -13.22 3.73 -4.73
CA ASP A 96 -13.20 5.02 -5.40
C ASP A 96 -12.95 6.15 -4.38
N ASP A 97 -13.31 7.39 -4.73
CA ASP A 97 -13.16 8.56 -3.88
C ASP A 97 -14.39 8.85 -3.00
N SER A 98 -15.41 7.99 -3.01
CA SER A 98 -16.67 8.20 -2.30
C SER A 98 -16.72 7.52 -0.93
N VAL A 99 -16.05 6.37 -0.78
CA VAL A 99 -16.12 5.55 0.45
C VAL A 99 -14.86 5.72 1.29
N PRO A 100 -14.97 6.17 2.55
CA PRO A 100 -13.84 6.25 3.46
C PRO A 100 -13.40 4.87 3.98
N VAL A 101 -12.12 4.76 4.32
CA VAL A 101 -11.52 3.57 4.95
C VAL A 101 -10.89 3.90 6.29
N LEU A 102 -11.18 3.05 7.29
CA LEU A 102 -10.61 3.07 8.62
C LEU A 102 -9.77 1.81 8.86
N GLY A 103 -8.47 1.98 9.07
CA GLY A 103 -7.56 0.89 9.39
C GLY A 103 -7.49 0.58 10.87
N VAL A 104 -7.69 -0.70 11.23
CA VAL A 104 -7.47 -1.24 12.58
C VAL A 104 -6.26 -2.17 12.54
N ASN A 105 -5.17 -1.74 13.18
CA ASN A 105 -3.99 -2.56 13.39
C ASN A 105 -4.29 -3.64 14.43
N SER A 106 -4.50 -4.86 13.94
CA SER A 106 -4.85 -6.04 14.72
C SER A 106 -3.67 -6.66 15.47
N ASP A 107 -2.44 -6.34 15.06
CA ASP A 107 -1.22 -6.98 15.56
C ASP A 107 -0.05 -5.98 15.56
N PRO A 108 -0.12 -4.90 16.36
CA PRO A 108 0.91 -3.87 16.38
C PRO A 108 2.25 -4.39 16.93
N THR A 109 3.36 -3.88 16.40
CA THR A 109 4.71 -4.23 16.88
C THR A 109 4.86 -3.89 18.36
N GLN A 110 5.43 -4.83 19.13
CA GLN A 110 5.75 -4.66 20.54
C GLN A 110 7.27 -4.55 20.70
N ALA A 111 7.76 -3.38 21.12
CA ALA A 111 9.20 -3.10 21.20
C ALA A 111 9.95 -4.12 22.09
N GLU A 112 9.34 -4.49 23.21
CA GLU A 112 9.90 -5.49 24.14
C GLU A 112 10.07 -6.88 23.48
N GLU A 113 9.13 -7.29 22.62
CA GLU A 113 9.26 -8.55 21.88
C GLU A 113 10.39 -8.48 20.85
N VAL A 114 10.51 -7.35 20.15
CA VAL A 114 11.57 -7.14 19.15
C VAL A 114 12.94 -7.17 19.80
N GLU A 115 13.11 -6.48 20.92
CA GLU A 115 14.37 -6.47 21.66
C GLU A 115 14.75 -7.89 22.12
N LYS A 116 13.80 -8.59 22.73
CA LYS A 116 13.98 -9.95 23.26
C LYS A 116 14.40 -10.97 22.19
N PHE A 117 13.80 -10.90 21.01
CA PHE A 117 14.00 -11.91 19.96
C PHE A 117 14.93 -11.46 18.82
N SER A 118 15.51 -10.26 18.92
CA SER A 118 16.35 -9.63 17.87
C SER A 118 17.47 -10.50 17.31
N ASN A 119 18.07 -11.38 18.14
CA ASN A 119 19.14 -12.29 17.74
C ASN A 119 18.66 -13.68 17.27
N GLU A 120 17.36 -13.97 17.38
CA GLU A 120 16.78 -15.26 17.03
C GLU A 120 16.04 -15.21 15.69
N PHE A 121 15.18 -14.21 15.50
CA PHE A 121 14.38 -14.02 14.29
C PHE A 121 13.78 -12.60 14.23
N ASP A 122 13.23 -12.23 13.07
CA ASP A 122 12.49 -10.99 12.93
C ASP A 122 11.13 -11.07 13.66
N ALA A 123 11.10 -10.49 14.87
CA ALA A 123 9.90 -10.40 15.70
C ALA A 123 9.08 -9.12 15.47
N THR A 124 9.35 -8.36 14.41
CA THR A 124 8.52 -7.22 14.06
C THR A 124 7.12 -7.66 13.61
N ARG A 125 6.10 -6.88 14.01
CA ARG A 125 4.71 -7.07 13.60
C ARG A 125 4.29 -5.90 12.69
N SER A 126 3.03 -5.49 12.72
CA SER A 126 2.58 -4.37 11.88
C SER A 126 2.89 -3.03 12.54
N THR A 127 3.59 -2.13 11.85
CA THR A 127 3.75 -0.74 12.30
C THR A 127 2.41 0.00 12.26
N GLY A 128 1.62 -0.16 11.19
CA GLY A 128 0.29 0.44 11.08
C GLY A 128 0.31 1.94 10.82
N TYR A 129 1.15 2.40 9.88
CA TYR A 129 1.27 3.83 9.53
C TYR A 129 -0.05 4.43 9.01
N LEU A 130 -0.88 3.63 8.35
CA LEU A 130 -2.18 4.05 7.81
C LEU A 130 -3.36 3.63 8.71
N CYS A 131 -3.10 2.81 9.73
CA CYS A 131 -4.13 2.37 10.67
C CYS A 131 -4.37 3.43 11.75
N ALA A 132 -5.55 4.06 11.76
CA ALA A 132 -5.93 5.01 12.80
C ALA A 132 -6.22 4.38 14.17
N ALA A 133 -6.52 3.09 14.19
CA ALA A 133 -6.90 2.39 15.42
C ALA A 133 -6.10 1.11 15.63
N THR A 134 -6.11 0.66 16.87
CA THR A 134 -5.83 -0.71 17.30
C THR A 134 -7.09 -1.26 17.98
N VAL A 135 -7.06 -2.52 18.41
CA VAL A 135 -8.14 -3.09 19.22
C VAL A 135 -8.45 -2.30 20.49
N LYS A 136 -7.47 -1.54 21.02
CA LYS A 136 -7.60 -0.79 22.28
C LYS A 136 -8.47 0.46 22.16
N ASN A 137 -8.48 1.08 20.98
CA ASN A 137 -9.17 2.36 20.74
C ASN A 137 -10.13 2.32 19.55
N PHE A 138 -10.38 1.14 18.96
CA PHE A 138 -11.26 1.00 17.81
C PHE A 138 -12.66 1.56 18.07
N GLU A 139 -13.25 1.27 19.23
CA GLU A 139 -14.58 1.79 19.57
C GLU A 139 -14.63 3.31 19.57
N GLN A 140 -13.67 3.96 20.23
CA GLN A 140 -13.57 5.42 20.29
C GLN A 140 -13.42 6.05 18.89
N VAL A 141 -12.54 5.49 18.05
CA VAL A 141 -12.31 6.01 16.70
C VAL A 141 -13.54 5.79 15.81
N LEU A 142 -14.21 4.65 15.96
CA LEU A 142 -15.45 4.38 15.25
C LEU A 142 -16.55 5.36 15.67
N ASP A 143 -16.75 5.58 16.97
CA ASP A 143 -17.74 6.51 17.50
C ASP A 143 -17.48 7.93 17.01
N GLY A 144 -16.23 8.40 17.08
CA GLY A 144 -15.85 9.71 16.55
C GLY A 144 -16.15 9.85 15.05
N PHE A 145 -16.02 8.79 14.25
CA PHE A 145 -16.42 8.81 12.85
C PHE A 145 -17.95 8.78 12.67
N LEU A 146 -18.67 7.97 13.47
CA LEU A 146 -20.14 7.86 13.40
C LEU A 146 -20.84 9.17 13.82
N GLU A 147 -20.22 9.92 14.73
CA GLU A 147 -20.67 11.21 15.25
C GLU A 147 -20.14 12.40 14.42
N ASP A 148 -19.49 12.14 13.27
CA ASP A 148 -18.93 13.15 12.36
C ASP A 148 -17.86 14.07 13.01
N GLN A 149 -17.23 13.61 14.09
CA GLN A 149 -16.12 14.31 14.77
C GLN A 149 -14.77 14.03 14.11
N ILE A 150 -14.63 12.89 13.42
CA ILE A 150 -13.43 12.50 12.70
C ILE A 150 -13.69 12.61 11.19
N VAL A 151 -12.98 13.53 10.54
CA VAL A 151 -13.07 13.75 9.10
C VAL A 151 -11.96 12.95 8.38
N PRO A 152 -12.29 12.08 7.42
CA PRO A 152 -11.30 11.38 6.62
C PRO A 152 -10.41 12.34 5.82
N SER A 153 -9.12 12.01 5.76
CA SER A 153 -8.14 12.71 4.93
C SER A 153 -8.17 12.19 3.50
N LYS A 154 -7.91 13.07 2.51
CA LYS A 154 -7.88 12.71 1.09
C LYS A 154 -6.44 12.42 0.65
N LEU A 155 -6.08 11.15 0.58
CA LEU A 155 -4.76 10.71 0.16
C LEU A 155 -4.67 10.62 -1.37
N SER A 156 -3.54 11.08 -1.92
CA SER A 156 -3.22 10.96 -3.34
C SER A 156 -2.97 9.49 -3.72
N ARG A 157 -3.31 9.13 -4.95
CA ARG A 157 -3.03 7.81 -5.54
C ARG A 157 -2.33 7.99 -6.89
N ILE A 158 -1.58 6.97 -7.31
CA ILE A 158 -0.94 6.93 -8.62
C ILE A 158 -1.92 6.36 -9.63
N SER A 159 -2.16 7.11 -10.71
CA SER A 159 -2.79 6.60 -11.92
C SER A 159 -1.73 6.20 -12.93
N VAL A 160 -1.95 5.09 -13.63
CA VAL A 160 -1.08 4.61 -14.70
C VAL A 160 -1.90 4.32 -15.94
N SER A 161 -1.43 4.80 -17.09
CA SER A 161 -1.96 4.41 -18.40
C SER A 161 -0.88 3.68 -19.19
N VAL A 162 -1.23 2.55 -19.82
CA VAL A 162 -0.34 1.85 -20.75
C VAL A 162 -0.93 1.97 -22.15
N ASN A 163 -0.15 2.47 -23.11
CA ASN A 163 -0.59 2.71 -24.48
C ASN A 163 -1.90 3.52 -24.54
N SER A 164 -1.98 4.61 -23.77
CA SER A 164 -3.17 5.48 -23.61
C SER A 164 -4.40 4.82 -22.98
N LYS A 165 -4.28 3.58 -22.46
CA LYS A 165 -5.35 2.91 -21.73
C LYS A 165 -5.08 2.97 -20.22
N VAL A 166 -5.95 3.67 -19.49
CA VAL A 166 -5.90 3.76 -18.03
C VAL A 166 -6.06 2.37 -17.42
N LEU A 167 -5.15 2.01 -16.52
CA LEU A 167 -5.22 0.78 -15.75
C LEU A 167 -6.26 0.95 -14.62
N PRO A 168 -7.03 -0.09 -14.29
CA PRO A 168 -8.14 0.02 -13.34
C PRO A 168 -7.69 0.23 -11.90
N THR A 169 -6.48 -0.20 -11.55
CA THR A 169 -5.94 -0.08 -10.20
C THR A 169 -5.15 1.21 -10.04
N CYS A 170 -5.43 1.93 -8.96
CA CYS A 170 -4.65 3.08 -8.52
C CYS A 170 -3.79 2.66 -7.31
N ALA A 171 -2.49 2.96 -7.33
CA ALA A 171 -1.60 2.61 -6.21
C ALA A 171 -1.68 3.67 -5.10
N LEU A 172 -1.76 3.24 -3.84
CA LEU A 172 -1.76 4.13 -2.69
C LEU A 172 -0.35 4.44 -2.19
N ASN A 173 0.58 3.48 -2.23
CA ASN A 173 1.97 3.65 -1.82
C ASN A 173 2.89 3.92 -3.01
N ASP A 174 3.08 2.92 -3.86
CA ASP A 174 4.06 2.97 -4.94
C ASP A 174 3.73 2.04 -6.10
N ILE A 175 4.25 2.40 -7.26
CA ILE A 175 4.41 1.50 -8.39
C ILE A 175 5.87 1.17 -8.61
N LEU A 176 6.14 -0.05 -9.06
CA LEU A 176 7.45 -0.49 -9.53
C LEU A 176 7.33 -0.99 -10.97
N ILE A 177 8.03 -0.33 -11.88
CA ILE A 177 8.17 -0.74 -13.28
C ILE A 177 9.51 -1.44 -13.43
N ALA A 178 9.50 -2.75 -13.65
CA ALA A 178 10.73 -3.54 -13.71
C ALA A 178 10.57 -4.82 -14.53
N HIS A 179 11.71 -5.39 -14.91
CA HIS A 179 11.79 -6.78 -15.33
C HIS A 179 11.39 -7.71 -14.16
N PRO A 180 10.63 -8.81 -14.38
CA PRO A 180 10.15 -9.66 -13.29
C PRO A 180 11.29 -10.43 -12.61
N CYS A 181 12.33 -10.80 -13.37
CA CYS A 181 13.56 -11.35 -12.82
C CYS A 181 14.48 -10.22 -12.32
N PRO A 182 14.77 -10.11 -11.02
CA PRO A 182 15.62 -9.04 -10.47
C PRO A 182 17.08 -9.14 -10.93
N ALA A 183 17.51 -10.29 -11.45
CA ALA A 183 18.85 -10.47 -12.02
C ALA A 183 18.95 -9.99 -13.49
N THR A 184 17.90 -9.42 -14.06
CA THR A 184 17.86 -8.97 -15.46
C THR A 184 17.62 -7.47 -15.55
N VAL A 185 18.34 -6.81 -16.47
CA VAL A 185 18.28 -5.36 -16.62
C VAL A 185 16.94 -4.88 -17.22
N SER A 186 16.39 -3.83 -16.62
CA SER A 186 15.28 -3.06 -17.16
C SER A 186 15.82 -1.97 -18.08
N ARG A 187 15.34 -1.92 -19.33
CA ARG A 187 15.67 -0.86 -20.30
C ARG A 187 14.43 -0.01 -20.53
N PHE A 188 14.53 1.27 -20.24
CA PHE A 188 13.45 2.23 -20.44
C PHE A 188 14.01 3.63 -20.63
N SER A 189 13.19 4.54 -21.13
CA SER A 189 13.46 5.98 -21.06
C SER A 189 12.28 6.68 -20.41
N PHE A 190 12.50 7.85 -19.81
CA PHE A 190 11.40 8.66 -19.30
C PHE A 190 11.67 10.17 -19.45
N LYS A 191 10.59 10.94 -19.38
CA LYS A 191 10.57 12.39 -19.29
C LYS A 191 9.38 12.83 -18.44
N ILE A 192 9.48 14.01 -17.83
CA ILE A 192 8.39 14.63 -17.08
C ILE A 192 7.77 15.71 -17.98
N ARG A 193 6.45 15.69 -18.12
CA ARG A 193 5.67 16.63 -18.91
C ARG A 193 4.74 17.41 -17.97
N GLY A 194 4.82 18.73 -18.02
CA GLY A 194 3.87 19.63 -17.38
C GLY A 194 2.60 19.82 -18.19
N ASP A 195 1.51 20.19 -17.52
CA ASP A 195 0.24 20.53 -18.15
C ASP A 195 0.34 21.78 -19.05
N ASP A 196 1.40 22.59 -18.89
CA ASP A 196 1.77 23.74 -19.72
C ASP A 196 2.63 23.37 -20.95
N GLU A 197 2.69 22.09 -21.31
CA GLU A 197 3.52 21.52 -22.38
C GLU A 197 5.03 21.62 -22.16
N THR A 198 5.49 22.10 -20.99
CA THR A 198 6.92 22.02 -20.64
C THR A 198 7.36 20.57 -20.46
N CYS A 199 8.58 20.26 -20.88
CA CYS A 199 9.08 18.89 -20.80
C CYS A 199 10.53 18.84 -20.33
N SER A 200 10.80 17.95 -19.37
CA SER A 200 12.16 17.63 -18.94
C SER A 200 12.94 16.96 -20.09
N PRO A 201 14.29 16.99 -20.07
CA PRO A 201 15.08 16.20 -21.00
C PRO A 201 14.73 14.71 -20.88
N LEU A 202 14.82 14.00 -22.01
CA LEU A 202 14.65 12.55 -22.07
C LEU A 202 15.82 11.87 -21.35
N VAL A 203 15.51 10.98 -20.43
CA VAL A 203 16.46 10.21 -19.66
C VAL A 203 16.40 8.76 -20.09
N ASN A 204 17.51 8.23 -20.63
CA ASN A 204 17.62 6.81 -20.97
C ASN A 204 18.15 6.04 -19.76
N CYS A 205 17.59 4.88 -19.45
CA CYS A 205 17.92 4.11 -18.26
C CYS A 205 18.17 2.64 -18.59
N ARG A 206 19.21 2.12 -17.95
CA ARG A 206 19.46 0.69 -17.76
C ARG A 206 19.64 0.49 -16.27
N SER A 207 18.73 -0.23 -15.63
CA SER A 207 18.65 -0.27 -14.17
C SER A 207 17.88 -1.51 -13.69
N SER A 208 17.69 -1.64 -12.38
CA SER A 208 16.82 -2.65 -11.77
C SER A 208 15.32 -2.28 -11.79
N GLY A 209 14.98 -1.17 -12.45
CA GLY A 209 13.61 -0.66 -12.59
C GLY A 209 13.45 0.80 -12.19
N LEU A 210 12.21 1.27 -12.24
CA LEU A 210 11.76 2.61 -11.88
C LEU A 210 10.67 2.51 -10.81
N ARG A 211 10.89 3.11 -9.65
CA ARG A 211 9.90 3.21 -8.57
C ARG A 211 9.30 4.61 -8.55
N ILE A 212 7.98 4.70 -8.42
CA ILE A 212 7.27 5.98 -8.21
C ILE A 212 6.36 5.79 -7.00
N SER A 213 6.39 6.74 -6.07
CA SER A 213 5.64 6.65 -4.82
C SER A 213 4.85 7.92 -4.55
N THR A 214 3.67 7.76 -3.94
CA THR A 214 2.90 8.86 -3.34
C THR A 214 3.57 9.32 -2.05
N ALA A 215 3.01 10.36 -1.43
CA ALA A 215 3.41 10.73 -0.09
C ALA A 215 3.17 9.63 0.96
N ALA A 216 2.07 8.87 0.85
CA ALA A 216 1.78 7.78 1.78
C ALA A 216 2.81 6.63 1.67
N GLY A 217 3.32 6.35 0.47
CA GLY A 217 4.38 5.37 0.27
C GLY A 217 5.81 5.89 0.50
N SER A 218 5.98 7.19 0.72
CA SER A 218 7.30 7.83 0.86
C SER A 218 8.12 7.30 2.04
N THR A 219 7.45 6.79 3.08
CA THR A 219 8.05 6.16 4.28
C THR A 219 8.21 4.64 4.17
N ALA A 220 7.74 4.05 3.06
CA ALA A 220 7.80 2.60 2.81
C ALA A 220 8.98 2.25 1.89
N ALA A 221 8.73 1.50 0.80
CA ALA A 221 9.77 1.03 -0.11
C ALA A 221 10.57 2.17 -0.78
N MET A 222 9.99 3.37 -0.89
CA MET A 222 10.71 4.55 -1.36
C MET A 222 11.78 5.00 -0.36
N HIS A 223 11.46 5.05 0.93
CA HIS A 223 12.42 5.38 1.98
C HIS A 223 13.58 4.38 2.01
N SER A 224 13.27 3.08 1.95
CA SER A 224 14.29 2.02 1.92
C SER A 224 15.22 2.10 0.71
N ALA A 225 14.77 2.70 -0.39
CA ALA A 225 15.57 2.90 -1.60
C ALA A 225 16.49 4.13 -1.53
N GLY A 226 16.41 4.94 -0.45
CA GLY A 226 17.14 6.20 -0.31
C GLY A 226 16.30 7.44 -0.65
N GLY A 227 14.99 7.29 -0.83
CA GLY A 227 14.06 8.40 -0.95
C GLY A 227 13.86 9.14 0.37
N PHE A 228 13.06 10.21 0.36
CA PHE A 228 12.77 11.02 1.53
C PHE A 228 11.28 11.02 1.91
N PRO A 229 10.93 11.15 3.20
CA PRO A 229 9.55 11.29 3.64
C PRO A 229 8.88 12.54 3.07
N MET A 230 7.59 12.45 2.78
CA MET A 230 6.77 13.55 2.29
C MET A 230 5.60 13.80 3.24
N SER A 231 5.07 15.03 3.24
CA SER A 231 3.80 15.32 3.92
C SER A 231 2.70 14.41 3.36
N ILE A 232 2.03 13.64 4.22
CA ILE A 232 1.07 12.59 3.81
C ILE A 232 -0.07 13.09 2.91
N LEU A 233 -0.40 14.38 3.00
CA LEU A 233 -1.44 15.04 2.18
C LEU A 233 -0.92 15.63 0.86
N SER A 234 0.38 15.53 0.59
CA SER A 234 0.96 16.01 -0.66
C SER A 234 0.40 15.23 -1.86
N ARG A 235 0.17 15.96 -2.95
CA ARG A 235 -0.23 15.41 -4.25
C ARG A 235 0.95 15.18 -5.20
N ASP A 236 2.14 15.62 -4.81
CA ASP A 236 3.36 15.33 -5.55
C ASP A 236 3.67 13.83 -5.44
N LEU A 237 4.32 13.30 -6.46
CA LEU A 237 4.92 11.97 -6.44
C LEU A 237 6.45 12.09 -6.34
N GLN A 238 7.08 11.06 -5.80
CA GLN A 238 8.53 10.91 -5.80
C GLN A 238 8.90 9.75 -6.73
N TYR A 239 9.90 9.91 -7.58
CA TYR A 239 10.37 8.84 -8.46
C TYR A 239 11.83 8.52 -8.20
N MET A 240 12.22 7.27 -8.38
CA MET A 240 13.59 6.79 -8.22
C MET A 240 13.91 5.67 -9.20
N VAL A 241 14.96 5.88 -10.00
CA VAL A 241 15.59 4.84 -10.80
C VAL A 241 16.42 3.96 -9.88
N ARG A 242 16.12 2.65 -9.83
CA ARG A 242 16.79 1.69 -8.93
C ARG A 242 18.09 1.20 -9.53
N GLU A 243 19.21 1.40 -8.85
CA GLU A 243 20.54 0.87 -9.24
C GLU A 243 20.90 1.18 -10.71
N PRO A 244 20.91 2.47 -11.12
CA PRO A 244 21.20 2.86 -12.49
C PRO A 244 22.63 2.48 -12.87
N ILE A 245 22.80 1.84 -14.03
CA ILE A 245 24.12 1.65 -14.64
C ILE A 245 24.67 3.03 -15.03
N SER A 246 25.85 3.38 -14.51
CA SER A 246 26.46 4.71 -14.62
C SER A 246 26.33 5.36 -16.01
N GLN A 247 25.78 6.57 -16.05
CA GLN A 247 25.58 7.35 -17.29
C GLN A 247 26.20 8.76 -17.24
N GLY A 248 27.27 8.92 -16.46
CA GLY A 248 27.94 10.21 -16.28
C GLY A 248 27.21 11.17 -15.32
N PRO A 249 27.87 12.28 -14.91
CA PRO A 249 27.43 13.08 -13.76
C PRO A 249 26.10 13.83 -13.95
N ALA A 250 25.82 14.30 -15.17
CA ALA A 250 24.60 15.07 -15.46
C ALA A 250 23.34 14.20 -15.36
N ILE A 251 23.40 12.97 -15.89
CA ILE A 251 22.28 12.02 -15.87
C ILE A 251 22.05 11.46 -14.45
N SER A 252 23.13 11.30 -13.66
CA SER A 252 23.03 10.80 -12.29
C SER A 252 22.10 11.65 -11.41
N ARG A 253 22.08 12.98 -11.59
CA ARG A 253 21.19 13.90 -10.85
C ARG A 253 19.71 13.75 -11.22
N LEU A 254 19.40 13.10 -12.35
CA LEU A 254 18.02 12.89 -12.82
C LEU A 254 17.44 11.55 -12.39
N MET A 255 18.20 10.72 -11.65
CA MET A 255 17.79 9.38 -11.23
C MET A 255 16.78 9.40 -10.07
N HIS A 256 16.59 10.54 -9.41
CA HIS A 256 15.64 10.72 -8.32
C HIS A 256 15.09 12.14 -8.36
N GLY A 257 13.79 12.30 -8.17
CA GLY A 257 13.16 13.61 -8.13
C GLY A 257 11.68 13.54 -7.78
N LEU A 258 11.00 14.66 -8.02
CA LEU A 258 9.57 14.82 -7.80
C LEU A 258 8.84 14.97 -9.13
N ILE A 259 7.61 14.46 -9.18
CA ILE A 259 6.60 14.77 -10.20
C ILE A 259 5.55 15.62 -9.50
N LYS A 260 5.38 16.87 -9.91
CA LYS A 260 4.38 17.78 -9.33
C LYS A 260 2.96 17.36 -9.70
N SER A 261 1.97 17.83 -8.94
CA SER A 261 0.56 17.45 -9.17
C SER A 261 -0.01 17.86 -10.54
N ASP A 262 0.60 18.87 -11.18
CA ASP A 262 0.33 19.37 -12.53
C ASP A 262 1.26 18.76 -13.59
N GLN A 263 1.98 17.70 -13.23
CA GLN A 263 2.91 16.98 -14.10
C GLN A 263 2.52 15.51 -14.25
N SER A 264 3.01 14.92 -15.34
CA SER A 264 2.96 13.49 -15.62
C SER A 264 4.35 13.00 -16.02
N MET A 265 4.64 11.74 -15.77
CA MET A 265 5.83 11.09 -16.30
C MET A 265 5.44 10.18 -17.47
N ASP A 266 6.07 10.40 -18.61
CA ASP A 266 6.02 9.48 -19.74
C ASP A 266 7.25 8.58 -19.68
N ALA A 267 7.03 7.27 -19.63
CA ALA A 267 8.06 6.27 -19.79
C ALA A 267 7.83 5.43 -21.05
N SER A 268 8.91 5.00 -21.70
CA SER A 268 8.90 4.07 -22.82
C SER A 268 9.72 2.85 -22.45
N TRP A 269 9.15 1.65 -22.65
CA TRP A 269 9.77 0.40 -22.26
C TRP A 269 10.49 -0.27 -23.43
N PHE A 270 11.72 -0.75 -23.20
CA PHE A 270 12.57 -1.34 -24.24
C PHE A 270 13.07 -2.75 -23.92
N SER A 271 12.74 -3.33 -22.76
CA SER A 271 13.01 -4.75 -22.50
C SER A 271 11.91 -5.62 -23.13
N LYS A 272 12.24 -6.89 -23.44
CA LYS A 272 11.30 -7.83 -24.06
C LYS A 272 10.01 -8.00 -23.26
N GLU A 273 10.15 -8.15 -21.95
CA GLU A 273 9.06 -8.25 -20.98
C GLU A 273 9.31 -7.26 -19.83
N GLY A 274 8.23 -6.83 -19.19
CA GLY A 274 8.25 -5.97 -18.02
C GLY A 274 6.92 -6.02 -17.29
N PHE A 275 6.93 -5.54 -16.05
CA PHE A 275 5.76 -5.54 -15.17
C PHE A 275 5.65 -4.19 -14.48
N VAL A 276 4.43 -3.67 -14.40
CA VAL A 276 4.06 -2.55 -13.52
C VAL A 276 3.37 -3.15 -12.31
N TYR A 277 4.04 -3.15 -11.17
CA TYR A 277 3.53 -3.62 -9.88
C TYR A 277 2.87 -2.48 -9.12
N PHE A 278 1.74 -2.73 -8.46
CA PHE A 278 0.98 -1.76 -7.68
C PHE A 278 0.95 -2.20 -6.20
N ASP A 279 1.52 -1.38 -5.32
CA ASP A 279 1.54 -1.60 -3.86
C ASP A 279 2.05 -2.99 -3.43
N GLY A 280 3.03 -3.53 -4.17
CA GLY A 280 3.60 -4.86 -3.94
C GLY A 280 3.38 -5.80 -5.12
N SER A 281 3.54 -7.11 -4.89
CA SER A 281 3.61 -8.12 -5.96
C SER A 281 2.27 -8.70 -6.40
N HIS A 282 1.17 -8.43 -5.68
CA HIS A 282 -0.11 -9.10 -5.89
C HIS A 282 -0.92 -8.52 -7.06
N VAL A 283 -0.78 -7.22 -7.33
CA VAL A 283 -1.45 -6.56 -8.44
C VAL A 283 -0.40 -6.04 -9.41
N PHE A 284 -0.45 -6.53 -10.64
CA PHE A 284 0.49 -6.13 -11.68
C PHE A 284 -0.13 -6.16 -13.06
N HIS A 285 0.48 -5.39 -13.96
CA HIS A 285 0.17 -5.39 -15.39
C HIS A 285 1.45 -5.68 -16.18
N THR A 286 1.34 -6.56 -17.18
CA THR A 286 2.45 -6.87 -18.07
C THR A 286 2.62 -5.77 -19.10
N ILE A 287 3.87 -5.44 -19.41
CA ILE A 287 4.28 -4.55 -20.48
C ILE A 287 5.34 -5.24 -21.34
N GLN A 288 5.50 -4.80 -22.58
CA GLN A 288 6.43 -5.35 -23.55
C GLN A 288 7.17 -4.24 -24.29
N ASN A 289 8.21 -4.64 -25.03
CA ASN A 289 9.02 -3.70 -25.80
C ASN A 289 8.15 -2.81 -26.70
N GLY A 290 8.33 -1.50 -26.60
CA GLY A 290 7.60 -0.49 -27.36
C GLY A 290 6.41 0.12 -26.61
N ASP A 291 5.99 -0.44 -25.48
CA ASP A 291 4.88 0.11 -24.69
C ASP A 291 5.24 1.49 -24.11
N THR A 292 4.27 2.39 -24.12
CA THR A 292 4.33 3.70 -23.46
C THR A 292 3.52 3.69 -22.18
N ILE A 293 4.05 4.33 -21.14
CA ILE A 293 3.50 4.30 -19.79
C ILE A 293 3.42 5.75 -19.30
N GLU A 294 2.21 6.22 -19.04
CA GLU A 294 1.98 7.53 -18.43
C GLU A 294 1.65 7.35 -16.94
N ILE A 295 2.30 8.13 -16.08
CA ILE A 295 2.19 8.04 -14.63
C ILE A 295 1.87 9.43 -14.08
N SER A 296 0.82 9.55 -13.26
CA SER A 296 0.44 10.82 -12.65
C SER A 296 -0.26 10.64 -11.30
N SER A 297 -0.43 11.72 -10.55
CA SER A 297 -1.25 11.75 -9.32
C SER A 297 -2.72 12.12 -9.58
N LYS A 298 -3.20 12.01 -10.84
CA LYS A 298 -4.56 12.37 -11.25
C LYS A 298 -5.60 11.26 -10.99
N ALA A 299 -5.25 10.22 -10.22
CA ALA A 299 -6.21 9.21 -9.78
C ALA A 299 -7.25 9.81 -8.81
N PRO A 300 -8.46 9.23 -8.72
CA PRO A 300 -9.39 9.59 -7.65
C PRO A 300 -8.71 9.41 -6.28
N VAL A 301 -8.86 10.38 -5.38
CA VAL A 301 -8.24 10.32 -4.05
C VAL A 301 -8.84 9.19 -3.22
N LEU A 302 -8.10 8.67 -2.24
CA LEU A 302 -8.65 7.75 -1.25
C LEU A 302 -9.00 8.52 0.03
N GLN A 303 -10.22 8.34 0.53
CA GLN A 303 -10.61 8.88 1.83
C GLN A 303 -10.15 7.93 2.95
N VAL A 304 -9.23 8.39 3.80
CA VAL A 304 -8.64 7.56 4.87
C VAL A 304 -8.80 8.25 6.22
N VAL A 305 -9.34 7.53 7.21
CA VAL A 305 -9.23 7.95 8.60
C VAL A 305 -7.79 7.70 9.04
N LEU A 306 -7.02 8.76 9.23
CA LEU A 306 -5.62 8.70 9.64
C LEU A 306 -5.50 8.65 11.17
N PRO A 307 -4.42 8.05 11.73
CA PRO A 307 -4.15 8.14 13.16
C PRO A 307 -4.06 9.60 13.58
N HIS A 308 -4.63 9.93 14.75
CA HIS A 308 -4.38 11.23 15.35
C HIS A 308 -2.88 11.39 15.54
N LEU A 309 -2.29 12.35 14.84
CA LEU A 309 -0.97 12.85 15.18
C LEU A 309 -1.15 13.47 16.57
N SER A 310 -0.71 12.76 17.61
CA SER A 310 -0.42 13.40 18.88
C SER A 310 0.57 14.52 18.57
N THR A 311 0.08 15.76 18.53
CA THR A 311 0.90 16.97 18.44
C THR A 311 1.91 17.02 19.57
#